data_AF-A0A1H7MRD4-F1
#
_entry.id   AF-A0A1H7MRD4-F1
#
_cell.length_a   1.000
_cell.length_b   1.000
_cell.length_c   1.000
_cell.angle_alpha   90.00
_cell.angle_beta   90.00
_cell.angle_gamma   90.00
#
_symmetry.space_group_name_H-M   'P 1'
#
loop_
_entity.id
_entity.type
_entity.pdbx_description
1 polymer ?
#
loop_
_entity_poly.entity_id
_entity_poly.type
_entity_poly.pdbx_seq_one_letter_code
_entity_poly.pdbx_strand_id
1 'polypeptide(L)'
;MYNGIATKVLTGEVRLSYVHLAQPYQNKQGGDPRYQVTLLIPKTDVATKADIDASIQAAYEDGVQNKWKGARPQLKNALIYDGDGCKTDGTPFGAECKGHWVITASSPSTRKPQVVGIDNVNVELAPTDIYSGMYARVTINFFSYDSHGSKGVGCGLGNVLKIRDGETLSGGASAASDFAGIGQSVIPQAAPAQQQGFTQPMNGFAAPAQAAPAQTYAQPAQQAPIAGQAMAMGGFAQAMANGGYVDSTAGYVDPITGQPVATPF
;
A
#
# COMPACT_ATOMS: atom_id res chain seq x y z
N MET A 1 10.22 -25.19 -6.46
CA MET A 1 10.85 -24.50 -7.62
C MET A 1 9.79 -24.09 -8.62
N TYR A 2 9.42 -22.82 -8.63
CA TYR A 2 8.43 -22.29 -9.56
C TYR A 2 9.08 -21.96 -10.92
N ASN A 3 8.47 -22.41 -12.02
CA ASN A 3 8.95 -22.23 -13.40
C ASN A 3 10.42 -22.68 -13.62
N GLY A 4 10.91 -23.66 -12.86
CA GLY A 4 12.31 -24.11 -12.94
C GLY A 4 13.35 -23.11 -12.42
N ILE A 5 12.93 -22.00 -11.81
CA ILE A 5 13.83 -20.98 -11.25
C ILE A 5 13.95 -21.24 -9.75
N ALA A 6 15.15 -21.59 -9.29
CA ALA A 6 15.39 -22.00 -7.90
C ALA A 6 15.13 -20.88 -6.87
N THR A 7 15.28 -19.62 -7.26
CA THR A 7 15.08 -18.44 -6.40
C THR A 7 13.66 -17.88 -6.42
N LYS A 8 12.78 -18.46 -7.23
CA LYS A 8 11.44 -17.93 -7.48
C LYS A 8 10.39 -18.84 -6.86
N VAL A 9 9.42 -18.23 -6.18
CA VAL A 9 8.31 -18.90 -5.52
C VAL A 9 7.01 -18.27 -5.97
N LEU A 10 6.00 -19.10 -6.24
CA LEU A 10 4.61 -18.68 -6.29
C LEU A 10 3.97 -19.13 -4.99
N THR A 11 3.47 -18.19 -4.19
CA THR A 11 2.83 -18.54 -2.92
C THR A 11 1.52 -19.29 -3.14
N GLY A 12 1.10 -20.03 -2.11
CA GLY A 12 -0.31 -20.37 -1.91
C GLY A 12 -1.18 -19.13 -1.69
N GLU A 13 -2.36 -19.34 -1.11
CA GLU A 13 -3.24 -18.24 -0.68
C GLU A 13 -2.61 -17.53 0.52
N VAL A 14 -2.34 -16.23 0.36
CA VAL A 14 -1.78 -15.37 1.42
C VAL A 14 -2.66 -14.14 1.61
N ARG A 15 -2.69 -13.62 2.84
CA ARG A 15 -3.33 -12.33 3.15
C ARG A 15 -2.32 -11.21 2.97
N LEU A 16 -2.72 -10.12 2.31
CA LEU A 16 -1.83 -8.98 2.07
C LEU A 16 -2.00 -7.93 3.16
N SER A 17 -0.90 -7.37 3.65
CA SER A 17 -0.86 -6.26 4.60
C SER A 17 0.11 -5.17 4.12
N TYR A 18 -0.12 -3.92 4.53
CA TYR A 18 0.66 -2.75 4.10
C TYR A 18 0.86 -2.70 2.57
N VAL A 19 -0.25 -2.80 1.83
CA VAL A 19 -0.28 -2.90 0.37
C VAL A 19 0.05 -1.56 -0.28
N HIS A 20 1.16 -1.53 -1.02
CA HIS A 20 1.60 -0.41 -1.86
C HIS A 20 1.92 -0.92 -3.27
N LEU A 21 0.90 -1.47 -3.94
CA LEU A 21 1.02 -2.08 -5.28
C LEU A 21 0.57 -1.13 -6.40
N ALA A 22 -0.43 -0.28 -6.13
CA ALA A 22 -0.93 0.70 -7.09
C ALA A 22 -0.04 1.95 -7.19
N GLN A 23 0.56 2.35 -6.06
CA GLN A 23 1.45 3.50 -5.96
C GLN A 23 2.69 3.12 -5.12
N PRO A 24 3.89 3.58 -5.52
CA PRO A 24 5.09 3.31 -4.76
C PRO A 24 5.09 4.09 -3.45
N TYR A 25 5.56 3.45 -2.39
CA TYR A 25 5.72 4.04 -1.07
C TYR A 25 7.17 4.45 -0.85
N GLN A 26 7.35 5.63 -0.26
CA GLN A 26 8.64 6.10 0.21
C GLN A 26 8.63 6.11 1.75
N ASN A 27 9.64 5.48 2.36
CA ASN A 27 9.78 5.50 3.81
C ASN A 27 10.05 6.93 4.29
N LYS A 28 9.46 7.31 5.43
CA LYS A 28 9.67 8.62 6.08
C LYS A 28 11.14 8.90 6.43
N GLN A 29 11.94 7.86 6.61
CA GLN A 29 13.40 7.97 6.86
C GLN A 29 14.21 8.24 5.57
N GLY A 30 13.54 8.39 4.42
CA GLY A 30 14.16 8.58 3.11
C GLY A 30 14.32 7.28 2.32
N GLY A 31 15.00 7.38 1.17
CA GLY A 31 15.23 6.28 0.23
C GLY A 31 14.35 6.35 -1.02
N ASP A 32 14.63 5.49 -2.01
CA ASP A 32 13.87 5.48 -3.26
C ASP A 32 12.45 4.94 -3.05
N PRO A 33 11.42 5.53 -3.69
CA PRO A 33 10.07 4.98 -3.68
C PRO A 33 10.04 3.54 -4.22
N ARG A 34 9.29 2.65 -3.55
CA ARG A 34 9.18 1.23 -3.91
C ARG A 34 7.74 0.76 -3.84
N TYR A 35 7.37 -0.12 -4.75
CA TYR A 35 6.18 -0.92 -4.54
C TYR A 35 6.52 -1.98 -3.51
N GLN A 36 5.63 -2.18 -2.54
CA GLN A 36 5.88 -3.11 -1.46
C GLN A 36 4.59 -3.70 -0.93
N VAL A 37 4.72 -4.89 -0.34
CA VAL A 37 3.62 -5.55 0.35
C VAL A 37 4.19 -6.47 1.41
N THR A 38 3.48 -6.60 2.52
CA THR A 38 3.75 -7.61 3.54
C THR A 38 2.82 -8.79 3.30
N LEU A 39 3.39 -9.96 3.05
CA LEU A 39 2.67 -11.20 2.84
C LEU A 39 2.53 -11.91 4.19
N LEU A 40 1.29 -12.26 4.53
CA LEU A 40 0.95 -13.08 5.67
C LEU A 40 0.68 -14.49 5.16
N ILE A 41 1.67 -15.37 5.31
CA ILE A 41 1.60 -16.77 4.87
C ILE A 41 1.12 -17.62 6.04
N PRO A 42 -0.03 -18.31 5.95
CA PRO A 42 -0.51 -19.15 7.04
C PRO A 42 0.54 -20.20 7.43
N LYS A 43 0.77 -20.41 8.74
CA LYS A 43 1.72 -21.44 9.20
C LYS A 43 1.32 -22.86 8.79
N THR A 44 0.05 -23.06 8.44
CA THR A 44 -0.48 -24.30 7.87
C THR A 44 0.04 -24.57 6.45
N ASP A 45 0.46 -23.55 5.70
CA ASP A 45 1.04 -23.69 4.36
C ASP A 45 2.56 -23.98 4.46
N VAL A 46 2.84 -25.21 4.91
CA VAL A 46 4.21 -25.72 5.05
C VAL A 46 4.92 -25.87 3.70
N ALA A 47 4.17 -26.04 2.61
CA ALA A 47 4.73 -26.20 1.27
C ALA A 47 5.31 -24.88 0.76
N THR A 48 4.56 -23.77 0.87
CA THR A 48 5.06 -22.45 0.51
C THR A 48 6.24 -22.06 1.40
N LYS A 49 6.18 -22.35 2.70
CA LYS A 49 7.30 -22.07 3.62
C LYS A 49 8.58 -22.81 3.21
N ALA A 50 8.47 -24.11 2.88
CA ALA A 50 9.62 -24.90 2.45
C ALA A 50 10.21 -24.40 1.11
N ASP A 51 9.37 -24.02 0.14
CA ASP A 51 9.85 -23.48 -1.14
C ASP A 51 10.54 -22.11 -0.94
N ILE A 52 10.03 -21.28 -0.04
CA ILE A 52 10.68 -20.01 0.37
C ILE A 52 12.06 -20.27 0.98
N ASP A 53 12.17 -21.17 1.96
CA ASP A 53 13.44 -21.48 2.62
C ASP A 53 14.48 -21.99 1.60
N ALA A 54 14.05 -22.88 0.71
CA ALA A 54 14.90 -23.41 -0.37
C ALA A 54 15.34 -22.30 -1.34
N SER A 55 14.44 -21.38 -1.71
CA SER A 55 14.77 -20.27 -2.60
C SER A 55 15.68 -19.22 -1.96
N ILE A 56 15.56 -18.99 -0.65
CA ILE A 56 16.50 -18.14 0.11
C ILE A 56 17.89 -18.78 0.10
N GLN A 57 17.98 -20.08 0.38
CA GLN A 57 19.25 -20.80 0.35
C GLN A 57 19.88 -20.76 -1.04
N ALA A 58 19.09 -20.97 -2.11
CA ALA A 58 19.57 -20.87 -3.48
C ALA A 58 20.11 -19.47 -3.81
N ALA A 59 19.39 -18.41 -3.40
CA ALA A 59 19.85 -17.02 -3.58
C ALA A 59 21.10 -16.69 -2.75
N TYR A 60 21.24 -17.30 -1.57
CA TYR A 60 22.41 -17.15 -0.72
C TYR A 60 23.65 -17.78 -1.38
N GLU A 61 23.55 -19.03 -1.85
CA GLU A 61 24.66 -19.71 -2.51
C GLU A 61 25.06 -19.03 -3.83
N ASP A 62 24.08 -18.53 -4.60
CA ASP A 62 24.35 -17.65 -5.76
C ASP A 62 25.14 -16.40 -5.34
N GLY A 63 24.74 -15.76 -4.23
CA GLY A 63 25.47 -14.62 -3.67
C GLY A 63 26.92 -14.94 -3.29
N VAL A 64 27.16 -16.09 -2.65
CA VAL A 64 28.50 -16.55 -2.27
C VAL A 64 29.38 -16.72 -3.51
N GLN A 65 28.83 -17.34 -4.57
CA GLN A 65 29.56 -17.63 -5.81
C GLN A 65 29.81 -16.36 -6.64
N ASN A 66 28.78 -15.55 -6.84
CA ASN A 66 28.78 -14.52 -7.87
C ASN A 66 28.96 -13.08 -7.35
N LYS A 67 28.64 -12.81 -6.07
CA LYS A 67 28.58 -11.43 -5.54
C LYS A 67 29.54 -11.16 -4.39
N TRP A 68 29.72 -12.14 -3.51
CA TRP A 68 30.48 -11.99 -2.26
C TRP A 68 31.89 -12.60 -2.33
N LYS A 69 32.32 -13.07 -3.51
CA LYS A 69 33.67 -13.59 -3.77
C LYS A 69 34.06 -14.72 -2.80
N GLY A 70 33.13 -15.64 -2.54
CA GLY A 70 33.30 -16.77 -1.61
C GLY A 70 33.04 -16.44 -0.14
N ALA A 71 32.83 -15.17 0.23
CA ALA A 71 32.46 -14.82 1.60
C ALA A 71 31.05 -15.29 1.92
N ARG A 72 30.87 -15.83 3.14
CA ARG A 72 29.59 -16.29 3.69
C ARG A 72 29.11 -15.33 4.80
N PRO A 73 28.49 -14.19 4.45
CA PRO A 73 28.01 -13.24 5.44
C PRO A 73 26.87 -13.83 6.28
N GLN A 74 26.85 -13.50 7.57
CA GLN A 74 25.69 -13.74 8.42
C GLN A 74 24.56 -12.80 8.00
N LEU A 75 23.36 -13.34 7.75
CA LEU A 75 22.19 -12.55 7.39
C LEU A 75 21.77 -11.72 8.60
N LYS A 76 22.04 -10.41 8.56
CA LYS A 76 21.79 -9.50 9.68
C LYS A 76 20.30 -9.31 9.98
N ASN A 77 19.45 -9.46 8.97
CA ASN A 77 18.01 -9.23 9.08
C ASN A 77 17.27 -10.54 8.79
N ALA A 78 16.31 -10.88 9.65
CA ALA A 78 15.38 -11.96 9.37
C ALA A 78 14.54 -11.57 8.14
N LEU A 79 14.57 -12.40 7.10
CA LEU A 79 13.74 -12.19 5.93
C LEU A 79 12.30 -12.67 6.16
N ILE A 80 12.14 -13.65 7.04
CA ILE A 80 10.87 -14.21 7.48
C ILE A 80 10.76 -13.97 8.98
N TYR A 81 9.66 -13.36 9.41
CA TYR A 81 9.35 -13.14 10.80
C TYR A 81 8.25 -14.11 11.26
N ASP A 82 8.29 -14.47 12.54
CA ASP A 82 7.19 -15.17 13.19
C ASP A 82 6.16 -14.14 13.69
N GLY A 83 4.98 -14.10 13.06
CA GLY A 83 3.90 -13.19 13.41
C GLY A 83 3.28 -13.46 14.79
N ASP A 84 3.54 -14.60 15.41
CA ASP A 84 3.15 -14.88 16.80
C ASP A 84 4.09 -14.24 17.81
N GLY A 85 5.32 -13.92 17.41
CA GLY A 85 6.35 -13.32 18.24
C GLY A 85 6.36 -11.78 18.25
N CYS A 86 7.54 -11.24 18.54
CA CYS A 86 7.82 -9.81 18.50
C CYS A 86 8.67 -9.45 17.27
N LYS A 87 8.53 -8.18 16.85
CA LYS A 87 9.44 -7.52 15.91
C LYS A 87 10.83 -7.35 16.55
N THR A 88 11.79 -6.90 15.74
CA THR A 88 13.18 -6.63 16.18
C THR A 88 13.28 -5.57 17.28
N ASP A 89 12.29 -4.70 17.41
CA ASP A 89 12.19 -3.67 18.45
C ASP A 89 11.52 -4.16 19.75
N GLY A 90 11.14 -5.45 19.81
CA GLY A 90 10.46 -6.05 20.97
C GLY A 90 8.95 -5.82 20.99
N THR A 91 8.39 -5.03 20.07
CA THR A 91 6.94 -4.84 19.97
C THR A 91 6.26 -6.06 19.35
N PRO A 92 5.08 -6.49 19.84
CA PRO A 92 4.37 -7.60 19.24
C PRO A 92 3.91 -7.23 17.82
N PHE A 93 3.85 -8.23 16.94
CA PHE A 93 3.14 -8.07 15.67
C PHE A 93 1.64 -7.83 15.90
N GLY A 94 0.99 -7.18 14.93
CA GLY A 94 -0.45 -6.93 14.94
C GLY A 94 -1.24 -8.23 14.99
N ALA A 95 -2.51 -8.15 15.43
CA ALA A 95 -3.38 -9.31 15.57
C ALA A 95 -3.56 -10.08 14.24
N GLU A 96 -3.51 -9.36 13.11
CA GLU A 96 -3.59 -9.93 11.77
C GLU A 96 -2.42 -10.85 11.42
N CYS A 97 -1.27 -10.70 12.08
CA CYS A 97 -0.07 -11.51 11.83
C CYS A 97 -0.06 -12.84 12.62
N LYS A 98 -0.94 -13.01 13.61
CA LYS A 98 -0.98 -14.24 14.43
C LYS A 98 -1.27 -15.47 13.58
N GLY A 99 -0.55 -16.56 13.85
CA GLY A 99 -0.62 -17.80 13.07
C GLY A 99 -0.02 -17.72 11.66
N HIS A 100 0.69 -16.63 11.32
CA HIS A 100 1.29 -16.43 10.00
C HIS A 100 2.81 -16.24 10.08
N TRP A 101 3.50 -16.69 9.03
CA TRP A 101 4.83 -16.21 8.67
C TRP A 101 4.68 -14.87 7.96
N VAL A 102 5.48 -13.89 8.37
CA VAL A 102 5.44 -12.53 7.85
C VAL A 102 6.68 -12.26 7.00
N ILE A 103 6.49 -11.91 5.74
CA ILE A 103 7.58 -11.56 4.82
C ILE A 103 7.23 -10.29 4.05
N THR A 104 8.17 -9.36 3.94
CA THR A 104 7.99 -8.14 3.15
C THR A 104 8.72 -8.28 1.83
N ALA A 105 7.98 -8.15 0.73
CA ALA A 105 8.50 -8.16 -0.63
C ALA A 105 8.43 -6.75 -1.23
N SER A 106 9.44 -6.36 -2.01
CA SER A 106 9.45 -5.05 -2.67
C SER A 106 10.01 -5.08 -4.09
N SER A 107 9.59 -4.11 -4.91
CA SER A 107 10.16 -3.83 -6.23
C SER A 107 10.46 -2.33 -6.35
N PRO A 108 11.46 -1.92 -7.15
CA PRO A 108 11.74 -0.51 -7.39
C PRO A 108 10.56 0.17 -8.09
N SER A 109 10.41 1.49 -7.92
CA SER A 109 9.37 2.30 -8.59
C SER A 109 9.40 2.20 -10.12
N THR A 110 10.54 1.87 -10.71
CA THR A 110 10.71 1.65 -12.16
C THR A 110 10.10 0.33 -12.64
N ARG A 111 9.77 -0.59 -11.73
CA ARG A 111 9.19 -1.90 -12.03
C ARG A 111 7.89 -2.09 -11.24
N LYS A 112 6.81 -1.55 -11.80
CA LYS A 112 5.45 -1.72 -11.26
C LYS A 112 5.03 -3.20 -11.37
N PRO A 113 4.58 -3.83 -10.27
CA PRO A 113 4.03 -5.17 -10.32
C PRO A 113 2.67 -5.17 -11.04
N GLN A 114 2.39 -6.20 -11.83
CA GLN A 114 1.04 -6.40 -12.38
C GLN A 114 0.15 -7.03 -11.32
N VAL A 115 -1.01 -6.42 -11.08
CA VAL A 115 -2.02 -6.91 -10.13
C VAL A 115 -3.28 -7.27 -10.90
N VAL A 116 -3.61 -8.55 -10.95
CA VAL A 116 -4.73 -9.08 -11.75
C VAL A 116 -5.74 -9.80 -10.87
N GLY A 117 -6.98 -9.93 -11.33
CA GLY A 117 -8.03 -10.69 -10.65
C GLY A 117 -8.09 -12.14 -11.14
N ILE A 118 -8.58 -13.05 -10.29
CA ILE A 118 -8.82 -14.45 -10.66
C ILE A 118 -9.81 -14.61 -11.82
N ASP A 119 -10.75 -13.67 -11.97
CA ASP A 119 -11.75 -13.68 -13.04
C ASP A 119 -11.16 -13.35 -14.41
N ASN A 120 -10.10 -12.51 -14.46
CA ASN A 120 -9.43 -12.15 -15.69
C ASN A 120 -7.96 -11.77 -15.45
N VAL A 121 -7.07 -12.70 -15.75
CA VAL A 121 -5.61 -12.53 -15.60
C VAL A 121 -4.97 -11.63 -16.66
N ASN A 122 -5.72 -11.22 -17.68
CA ASN A 122 -5.19 -10.37 -18.77
C ASN A 122 -5.44 -8.87 -18.53
N VAL A 123 -6.23 -8.53 -17.51
CA VAL A 123 -6.62 -7.15 -17.20
C VAL A 123 -6.16 -6.80 -15.78
N GLU A 124 -5.47 -5.67 -15.65
CA GLU A 124 -5.03 -5.17 -14.34
C GLU A 124 -6.24 -4.68 -13.53
N LEU A 125 -6.24 -4.97 -12.23
CA LEU A 125 -7.29 -4.51 -11.32
C LEU A 125 -7.24 -2.99 -11.15
N ALA A 126 -8.41 -2.40 -10.93
CA ALA A 126 -8.49 -0.99 -10.58
C ALA A 126 -7.79 -0.74 -9.24
N PRO A 127 -7.10 0.40 -9.06
CA PRO A 127 -6.44 0.73 -7.79
C PRO A 127 -7.35 0.65 -6.55
N THR A 128 -8.66 0.87 -6.71
CA THR A 128 -9.67 0.76 -5.66
C THR A 128 -9.90 -0.66 -5.17
N ASP A 129 -9.66 -1.67 -6.02
CA ASP A 129 -9.86 -3.08 -5.69
C ASP A 129 -8.62 -3.72 -5.05
N ILE A 130 -7.55 -2.94 -4.93
CA ILE A 130 -6.24 -3.31 -4.39
C ILE A 130 -6.10 -2.69 -3.00
N TYR A 131 -6.28 -3.48 -1.95
CA TYR A 131 -6.28 -2.99 -0.57
C TYR A 131 -5.61 -3.98 0.40
N SER A 132 -5.14 -3.46 1.53
CA SER A 132 -4.61 -4.29 2.62
C SER A 132 -5.75 -5.09 3.23
N GLY A 133 -5.59 -6.41 3.36
CA GLY A 133 -6.60 -7.33 3.86
C GLY A 133 -7.13 -8.31 2.82
N MET A 134 -6.96 -8.02 1.53
CA MET A 134 -7.34 -8.93 0.44
C MET A 134 -6.47 -10.19 0.42
N TYR A 135 -6.99 -11.25 -0.19
CA TYR A 135 -6.27 -12.51 -0.36
C TYR A 135 -5.76 -12.64 -1.80
N ALA A 136 -4.52 -13.09 -1.94
CA ALA A 136 -3.85 -13.18 -3.21
C ALA A 136 -2.89 -14.38 -3.28
N ARG A 137 -2.46 -14.70 -4.50
CA ARG A 137 -1.22 -15.44 -4.75
C ARG A 137 -0.19 -14.46 -5.29
N VAL A 138 1.03 -14.54 -4.78
CA VAL A 138 2.10 -13.60 -5.13
C VAL A 138 3.30 -14.37 -5.64
N THR A 139 3.85 -13.89 -6.75
CA THR A 139 5.15 -14.36 -7.22
C THR A 139 6.22 -13.54 -6.53
N ILE A 140 7.14 -14.21 -5.83
CA ILE A 140 8.30 -13.58 -5.20
C ILE A 140 9.59 -14.18 -5.76
N ASN A 141 10.65 -13.37 -5.78
CA ASN A 141 11.97 -13.82 -6.19
C ASN A 141 13.04 -13.35 -5.21
N PHE A 142 13.83 -14.28 -4.70
CA PHE A 142 14.93 -14.01 -3.81
C PHE A 142 16.19 -13.65 -4.60
N PHE A 143 16.96 -12.69 -4.09
CA PHE A 143 18.19 -12.26 -4.77
C PHE A 143 19.26 -11.87 -3.74
N SER A 144 20.51 -12.14 -4.07
CA SER A 144 21.64 -11.66 -3.27
C SER A 144 21.90 -10.18 -3.55
N TYR A 145 22.20 -9.42 -2.49
CA TYR A 145 22.63 -8.03 -2.59
C TYR A 145 23.96 -7.80 -1.89
N ASP A 146 24.65 -6.77 -2.36
CA ASP A 146 25.87 -6.21 -1.77
C ASP A 146 25.78 -4.73 -2.10
N SER A 147 25.32 -3.95 -1.13
CA SER A 147 24.95 -2.54 -1.33
C SER A 147 25.05 -1.79 -0.01
N HIS A 148 25.54 -0.55 -0.05
CA HIS A 148 25.71 0.31 1.13
C HIS A 148 26.42 -0.39 2.30
N GLY A 149 27.43 -1.21 2.01
CA GLY A 149 28.19 -1.96 3.03
C GLY A 149 27.41 -3.12 3.69
N SER A 150 26.20 -3.42 3.21
CA SER A 150 25.38 -4.53 3.68
C SER A 150 25.28 -5.62 2.62
N LYS A 151 25.47 -6.87 3.06
CA LYS A 151 25.37 -8.07 2.23
C LYS A 151 24.26 -8.95 2.78
N GLY A 152 23.44 -9.51 1.91
CA GLY A 152 22.34 -10.39 2.33
C GLY A 152 21.44 -10.81 1.19
N VAL A 153 20.32 -11.44 1.54
CA VAL A 153 19.30 -11.86 0.58
C VAL A 153 18.08 -10.96 0.73
N GLY A 154 17.60 -10.42 -0.38
CA GLY A 154 16.37 -9.63 -0.45
C GLY A 154 15.20 -10.44 -0.99
N CYS A 155 13.97 -9.98 -0.70
CA CYS A 155 12.74 -10.54 -1.25
C CYS A 155 12.16 -9.57 -2.30
N GLY A 156 12.24 -9.96 -3.57
CA GLY A 156 11.73 -9.21 -4.70
C GLY A 156 10.25 -9.49 -4.94
N LEU A 157 9.47 -8.43 -5.11
CA LEU A 157 8.06 -8.52 -5.50
C LEU A 157 7.91 -8.74 -7.00
N GLY A 158 7.11 -9.75 -7.37
CA GLY A 158 6.66 -10.01 -8.73
C GLY A 158 5.18 -9.67 -8.92
N ASN A 159 4.49 -10.47 -9.74
CA ASN A 159 3.08 -10.28 -10.03
C ASN A 159 2.18 -10.76 -8.89
N VAL A 160 0.99 -10.15 -8.79
CA VAL A 160 -0.01 -10.43 -7.77
C VAL A 160 -1.32 -10.85 -8.44
N LEU A 161 -1.86 -11.99 -8.02
CA LEU A 161 -3.17 -12.48 -8.42
C LEU A 161 -4.12 -12.38 -7.23
N LYS A 162 -5.06 -11.43 -7.25
CA LYS A 162 -6.14 -11.36 -6.26
C LYS A 162 -7.07 -12.56 -6.48
N ILE A 163 -7.36 -13.29 -5.41
CA ILE A 163 -8.20 -14.51 -5.47
C ILE A 163 -9.54 -14.36 -4.77
N ARG A 164 -9.61 -13.51 -3.73
CA ARG A 164 -10.88 -13.16 -3.07
C ARG A 164 -10.70 -11.93 -2.19
N ASP A 165 -11.83 -11.32 -1.83
CA ASP A 165 -11.87 -10.25 -0.85
C ASP A 165 -11.65 -10.76 0.58
N GLY A 166 -11.25 -9.84 1.44
CA GLY A 166 -11.04 -10.07 2.87
C GLY A 166 -11.37 -8.81 3.65
N GLU A 167 -11.40 -8.93 4.98
CA GLU A 167 -11.59 -7.77 5.84
C GLU A 167 -10.44 -6.78 5.63
N THR A 168 -10.79 -5.52 5.36
CA THR A 168 -9.84 -4.43 5.14
C THR A 168 -8.99 -4.20 6.38
N LEU A 169 -7.68 -4.22 6.20
CA LEU A 169 -6.69 -3.88 7.21
C LEU A 169 -6.30 -2.42 7.04
N SER A 170 -6.62 -1.59 8.02
CA SER A 170 -6.12 -0.22 8.08
C SER A 170 -4.67 -0.23 8.57
N GLY A 171 -3.73 0.21 7.72
CA GLY A 171 -2.31 0.37 8.09
C GLY A 171 -1.98 1.68 8.82
N GLY A 172 -2.97 2.55 9.06
CA GLY A 172 -2.83 3.80 9.81
C GLY A 172 -3.37 3.70 11.23
N ALA A 173 -3.06 4.71 12.06
CA ALA A 173 -3.81 4.93 13.30
C ALA A 173 -5.30 4.91 12.95
N SER A 174 -6.09 4.13 13.68
CA SER A 174 -7.53 4.10 13.41
C SER A 174 -8.10 5.49 13.66
N ALA A 175 -9.18 5.88 12.98
CA ALA A 175 -9.90 7.11 13.33
C ALA A 175 -10.29 7.11 14.82
N ALA A 176 -10.56 5.92 15.41
CA ALA A 176 -10.77 5.79 16.84
C ALA A 176 -9.54 6.16 17.69
N SER A 177 -8.33 5.91 17.20
CA SER A 177 -7.07 6.35 17.80
C SER A 177 -6.83 7.84 17.60
N ASP A 178 -7.11 8.39 16.41
CA ASP A 178 -6.91 9.81 16.10
C ASP A 178 -7.95 10.74 16.74
N PHE A 179 -9.16 10.25 16.97
CA PHE A 179 -10.28 10.98 17.59
C PHE A 179 -10.63 10.48 19.00
N ALA A 180 -9.76 9.68 19.63
CA ALA A 180 -9.90 9.31 21.03
C ALA A 180 -9.99 10.59 21.89
N GLY A 181 -11.16 10.82 22.51
CA GLY A 181 -11.42 12.00 23.34
C GLY A 181 -12.19 13.15 22.67
N ILE A 182 -12.44 13.10 21.36
CA ILE A 182 -13.22 14.14 20.64
C ILE A 182 -14.72 13.76 20.57
N GLY A 183 -15.08 12.49 20.77
CA GLY A 183 -16.46 11.97 20.70
C GLY A 183 -17.22 11.85 22.03
N GLN A 184 -16.60 12.13 23.17
CA GLN A 184 -17.31 12.21 24.46
C GLN A 184 -17.78 13.65 24.73
N SER A 185 -18.68 14.16 23.89
CA SER A 185 -19.43 15.37 24.23
C SER A 185 -20.51 15.01 25.26
N VAL A 186 -20.20 15.35 26.53
CA VAL A 186 -21.12 15.81 27.58
C VAL A 186 -22.58 15.36 27.43
N ILE A 187 -22.94 14.29 28.14
CA ILE A 187 -24.32 14.12 28.62
C ILE A 187 -24.57 15.28 29.59
N PRO A 188 -25.52 16.20 29.36
CA PRO A 188 -25.85 17.20 30.36
C PRO A 188 -26.39 16.48 31.60
N GLN A 189 -25.69 16.61 32.71
CA GLN A 189 -26.14 16.14 34.01
C GLN A 189 -27.40 16.93 34.39
N ALA A 190 -28.55 16.25 34.44
CA ALA A 190 -29.81 16.84 34.87
C ALA A 190 -29.68 17.35 36.32
N ALA A 191 -29.94 18.63 36.53
CA ALA A 191 -29.98 19.25 37.84
C ALA A 191 -31.22 18.77 38.65
N PRO A 192 -31.12 18.63 39.98
CA PRO A 192 -32.23 18.17 40.81
C PRO A 192 -33.33 19.24 40.94
N ALA A 193 -34.58 18.83 40.76
CA ALA A 193 -35.76 19.69 40.87
C ALA A 193 -36.07 20.06 42.33
N GLN A 194 -36.29 21.35 42.61
CA GLN A 194 -36.84 21.83 43.86
C GLN A 194 -38.37 21.89 43.79
N GLN A 195 -39.03 21.25 44.76
CA GLN A 195 -40.48 21.30 44.98
C GLN A 195 -40.88 22.66 45.58
N GLN A 196 -41.91 23.30 45.00
CA GLN A 196 -42.79 24.21 45.73
C GLN A 196 -44.24 23.93 45.35
N GLY A 197 -45.04 23.61 46.36
CA GLY A 197 -46.45 23.31 46.23
C GLY A 197 -47.32 24.55 46.30
N PHE A 198 -48.49 24.48 45.67
CA PHE A 198 -49.69 25.21 46.05
C PHE A 198 -50.92 24.36 45.71
N THR A 199 -51.83 24.29 46.68
CA THR A 199 -53.16 23.64 46.64
C THR A 199 -54.22 24.58 46.06
N GLN A 200 -55.25 24.04 45.39
CA GLN A 200 -56.71 24.28 45.58
C GLN A 200 -57.52 23.82 44.33
N PRO A 201 -58.85 23.58 44.41
CA PRO A 201 -59.49 22.46 43.72
C PRO A 201 -60.65 22.81 42.75
N MET A 202 -61.00 21.80 41.93
CA MET A 202 -62.34 21.42 41.45
C MET A 202 -63.09 22.35 40.44
N ASN A 203 -63.30 21.90 39.19
CA ASN A 203 -64.52 21.21 38.69
C ASN A 203 -64.56 21.14 37.14
N GLY A 204 -65.06 20.02 36.57
CA GLY A 204 -65.90 20.06 35.36
C GLY A 204 -65.40 19.47 34.03
N PHE A 205 -65.82 18.23 33.74
CA PHE A 205 -66.30 17.64 32.47
C PHE A 205 -65.51 17.69 31.13
N ALA A 206 -65.20 16.47 30.64
CA ALA A 206 -65.53 15.88 29.32
C ALA A 206 -64.62 16.00 28.06
N ALA A 207 -64.42 14.80 27.47
CA ALA A 207 -64.15 14.38 26.08
C ALA A 207 -62.70 14.38 25.51
N PRO A 208 -62.29 13.29 24.79
CA PRO A 208 -60.96 13.16 24.20
C PRO A 208 -60.95 13.53 22.71
N ALA A 209 -59.85 14.12 22.22
CA ALA A 209 -59.59 14.25 20.79
C ALA A 209 -58.09 14.20 20.46
N GLN A 210 -57.78 13.40 19.44
CA GLN A 210 -56.51 13.18 18.76
C GLN A 210 -55.79 14.48 18.34
N ALA A 211 -54.45 14.47 18.39
CA ALA A 211 -53.62 14.97 17.29
C ALA A 211 -52.15 14.54 17.49
N ALA A 212 -51.58 13.89 16.48
CA ALA A 212 -50.15 13.68 16.33
C ALA A 212 -49.50 14.94 15.72
N PRO A 213 -48.24 15.28 16.05
CA PRO A 213 -47.43 16.14 15.21
C PRO A 213 -46.37 15.35 14.44
N ALA A 214 -46.42 15.54 13.13
CA ALA A 214 -45.51 15.04 12.13
C ALA A 214 -44.12 15.71 12.20
N GLN A 215 -43.13 14.98 11.71
CA GLN A 215 -41.75 15.42 11.54
C GLN A 215 -41.61 16.33 10.31
N THR A 216 -40.77 17.37 10.43
CA THR A 216 -40.27 18.15 9.29
C THR A 216 -38.76 18.24 9.38
N TYR A 217 -38.07 17.53 8.48
CA TYR A 217 -36.66 17.74 8.16
C TYR A 217 -36.57 18.80 7.05
N ALA A 218 -35.81 19.86 7.28
CA ALA A 218 -35.49 20.88 6.27
C ALA A 218 -34.10 20.62 5.69
N GLN A 219 -34.02 20.41 4.37
CA GLN A 219 -32.78 20.55 3.58
C GLN A 219 -32.75 21.94 2.92
N PRO A 220 -31.59 22.60 2.82
CA PRO A 220 -31.39 23.70 1.87
C PRO A 220 -30.90 23.19 0.51
N ALA A 221 -31.46 23.79 -0.55
CA ALA A 221 -31.34 23.42 -1.95
C ALA A 221 -30.09 23.98 -2.67
N GLN A 222 -29.76 23.31 -3.77
CA GLN A 222 -28.76 23.63 -4.80
C GLN A 222 -29.05 24.94 -5.55
N GLN A 223 -27.98 25.59 -6.03
CA GLN A 223 -28.04 26.66 -7.03
C GLN A 223 -27.06 26.35 -8.17
N ALA A 224 -27.58 26.39 -9.41
CA ALA A 224 -26.89 26.12 -10.67
C ALA A 224 -27.02 27.37 -11.60
N PRO A 225 -26.46 27.40 -12.84
CA PRO A 225 -25.38 28.33 -13.20
C PRO A 225 -25.79 29.39 -14.25
N ILE A 226 -24.88 30.34 -14.50
CA ILE A 226 -25.01 31.35 -15.58
C ILE A 226 -23.97 31.08 -16.68
N ALA A 227 -24.43 31.19 -17.93
CA ALA A 227 -23.73 30.95 -19.18
C ALA A 227 -23.29 32.25 -19.90
N GLY A 228 -22.37 32.10 -20.87
CA GLY A 228 -21.98 33.08 -21.90
C GLY A 228 -20.56 33.63 -21.69
N GLN A 229 -19.62 33.67 -22.63
CA GLN A 229 -19.74 33.78 -24.08
C GLN A 229 -18.40 33.45 -24.78
N ALA A 230 -18.50 33.08 -26.07
CA ALA A 230 -17.47 32.53 -26.94
C ALA A 230 -16.47 33.55 -27.51
N MET A 231 -15.29 33.09 -27.95
CA MET A 231 -14.73 33.37 -29.29
C MET A 231 -13.68 32.33 -29.68
N ALA A 232 -13.72 31.96 -30.96
CA ALA A 232 -12.93 30.96 -31.64
C ALA A 232 -11.79 31.62 -32.45
N MET A 233 -10.67 30.92 -32.68
CA MET A 233 -10.07 30.77 -34.02
C MET A 233 -8.82 29.88 -34.03
N GLY A 234 -8.76 28.97 -35.03
CA GLY A 234 -7.57 28.43 -35.70
C GLY A 234 -6.60 27.58 -34.89
N GLY A 235 -6.37 26.28 -35.11
CA GLY A 235 -6.39 25.52 -36.36
C GLY A 235 -4.98 25.44 -36.95
N PHE A 236 -4.26 24.33 -36.75
CA PHE A 236 -3.61 23.59 -37.85
C PHE A 236 -3.13 22.21 -37.39
N ALA A 237 -3.47 21.22 -38.21
CA ALA A 237 -3.15 19.79 -38.16
C ALA A 237 -1.69 19.56 -38.67
N GLN A 238 -0.89 18.65 -38.11
CA GLN A 238 -0.73 17.22 -38.46
C GLN A 238 0.39 16.91 -39.48
N ALA A 239 0.87 15.65 -39.41
CA ALA A 239 1.72 14.86 -40.34
C ALA A 239 3.22 14.91 -40.02
N MET A 240 3.87 13.83 -39.57
CA MET A 240 4.19 12.50 -40.14
C MET A 240 5.64 12.41 -40.68
N ALA A 241 6.29 11.33 -40.25
CA ALA A 241 7.22 10.45 -41.00
C ALA A 241 8.72 10.79 -41.18
N ASN A 242 9.51 9.78 -40.79
CA ASN A 242 10.73 9.24 -41.43
C ASN A 242 12.05 10.02 -41.51
N GLY A 243 13.13 9.27 -41.27
CA GLY A 243 14.45 9.51 -41.89
C GLY A 243 15.54 9.86 -40.88
N GLY A 244 16.42 8.89 -40.60
CA GLY A 244 17.60 9.11 -39.77
C GLY A 244 18.67 9.96 -40.46
N TYR A 245 19.50 10.60 -39.65
CA TYR A 245 20.88 10.98 -39.95
C TYR A 245 21.67 10.92 -38.65
N VAL A 246 22.78 10.19 -38.69
CA VAL A 246 23.90 10.28 -37.75
C VAL A 246 24.73 11.49 -38.16
N ASP A 247 25.12 12.36 -37.21
CA ASP A 247 26.41 13.04 -37.30
C ASP A 247 26.96 13.41 -35.92
N SER A 248 28.23 13.05 -35.78
CA SER A 248 29.20 13.28 -34.74
C SER A 248 29.63 14.75 -34.64
N THR A 249 29.74 15.29 -33.42
CA THR A 249 30.82 16.20 -32.95
C THR A 249 30.47 16.77 -31.58
N ALA A 250 30.77 16.01 -30.51
CA ALA A 250 30.78 16.54 -29.15
C ALA A 250 32.13 17.27 -28.92
N GLY A 251 32.09 18.59 -28.73
CA GLY A 251 33.24 19.37 -28.25
C GLY A 251 33.44 19.18 -26.74
N TYR A 252 34.65 18.81 -26.33
CA TYR A 252 35.04 18.66 -24.93
C TYR A 252 35.27 20.04 -24.29
N VAL A 253 34.61 20.32 -23.16
CA VAL A 253 34.71 21.57 -22.40
C VAL A 253 35.59 21.32 -21.18
N ASP A 254 36.55 22.21 -20.90
CA ASP A 254 37.42 22.09 -19.72
C ASP A 254 36.59 22.32 -18.44
N PRO A 255 36.54 21.35 -17.50
CA PRO A 255 35.69 21.43 -16.32
C PRO A 255 36.15 22.45 -15.26
N ILE A 256 37.32 23.08 -15.39
CA ILE A 256 37.81 24.07 -14.41
C ILE A 256 37.53 25.51 -14.88
N THR A 257 37.48 25.77 -16.19
CA THR A 257 37.33 27.14 -16.73
C THR A 257 36.06 27.37 -17.56
N GLY A 258 35.34 26.30 -17.95
CA GLY A 258 34.07 26.41 -18.67
C GLY A 258 34.17 26.98 -20.08
N GLN A 259 35.37 27.09 -20.65
CA GLN A 259 35.59 27.56 -22.02
C GLN A 259 35.76 26.36 -22.97
N PRO A 260 35.28 26.47 -24.23
CA PRO A 260 35.50 25.43 -25.24
C PRO A 260 37.00 25.33 -25.59
N VAL A 261 37.55 24.12 -25.58
CA VAL A 261 38.95 23.88 -25.92
C VAL A 261 39.09 23.91 -27.45
N ALA A 262 39.85 24.87 -27.98
CA ALA A 262 40.19 24.90 -29.40
C ALA A 262 41.12 23.72 -29.72
N THR A 263 40.73 22.86 -30.67
CA THR A 263 41.57 21.77 -31.17
C THR A 263 42.77 22.33 -31.94
N PRO A 264 44.02 21.93 -31.64
CA PRO A 264 45.18 22.36 -32.41
C PRO A 264 45.33 21.53 -33.69
N PHE A 265 45.78 22.18 -34.77
CA PHE A 265 46.63 21.57 -35.78
C PHE A 265 48.09 21.80 -35.38
#